data_AF-A0A829PNH5-F1
#
_entry.id   AF-A0A829PNH5-F1
#
_cell.length_a   1.000
_cell.length_b   1.000
_cell.length_c   1.000
_cell.angle_alpha   90.00
_cell.angle_beta   90.00
_cell.angle_gamma   90.00
#
_symmetry.space_group_name_H-M   'P 1'
#
loop_
_entity.id
_entity.type
_entity.pdbx_description
1 polymer ?
#
loop_
_entity_poly.entity_id
_entity_poly.type
_entity_poly.pdbx_seq_one_letter_code
_entity_poly.pdbx_strand_id
1 'polypeptide(L)'
;MMIAAAAAFAAVCARIVMGRGAAIIGALLAIVLRAAVALLAGPILGGPTSWFALYLGPALVVELIALTPLIKRPILFGALAGLGVGTAGLWLESLWIGAVYRYPWPVSMWPEALAMAVPAAIAMGICGALLGMVLIGQKLPARPVSITAVVLTVLILGAAVANGLRTEVPERATATITLNDLSNDGGRRMVSADVVINPHDLISDDPEWVTILSWQGGLANDHGLAIDTLRKISEGHYRSTQPIPVYGSWKTLLRVQDGTTMTGVPIFLPADPGIGAQETPALASSTRPFTQELSILQRERNQNHPSWLFEAASLVVLFCTLVLIAVLSWGAGRINGTESRSDSDTLPTPGPKEPVPHGK
;
A
#
# COMPACT_ATOMS: atom_id res chain seq x y z
N MET A 1 3.87 1.77 3.26
CA MET A 1 3.75 3.24 3.10
C MET A 1 2.30 3.75 2.94
N MET A 2 1.57 3.38 1.88
CA MET A 2 0.27 4.01 1.55
C MET A 2 -0.75 4.01 2.69
N ILE A 3 -0.82 2.91 3.45
CA ILE A 3 -1.68 2.80 4.63
C ILE A 3 -1.35 3.91 5.65
N ALA A 4 -0.08 4.03 6.04
CA ALA A 4 0.37 5.03 7.01
C ALA A 4 0.17 6.47 6.50
N ALA A 5 0.47 6.71 5.22
CA ALA A 5 0.28 8.02 4.57
C ALA A 5 -1.18 8.47 4.59
N ALA A 6 -2.11 7.61 4.14
CA ALA A 6 -3.54 7.91 4.13
C ALA A 6 -4.10 8.08 5.55
N ALA A 7 -3.69 7.20 6.46
CA ALA A 7 -4.13 7.24 7.86
C ALA A 7 -3.67 8.52 8.56
N ALA A 8 -2.39 8.89 8.43
CA ALA A 8 -1.83 10.08 9.06
C ALA A 8 -2.55 11.35 8.57
N PHE A 9 -2.76 11.48 7.26
CA PHE A 9 -3.47 12.62 6.69
C PHE A 9 -4.90 12.73 7.21
N ALA A 10 -5.68 11.65 7.07
CA ALA A 10 -7.11 11.66 7.39
C ALA A 10 -7.35 11.79 8.90
N ALA A 11 -6.62 11.02 9.72
CA ALA A 11 -6.82 11.02 11.17
C ALA A 11 -6.38 12.34 11.82
N VAL A 12 -5.24 12.91 11.40
CA VAL A 12 -4.78 14.22 11.92
C VAL A 12 -5.77 15.31 11.53
N CYS A 13 -6.20 15.35 10.27
CA CYS A 13 -7.19 16.32 9.80
C CYS A 13 -8.52 16.18 10.57
N ALA A 14 -9.06 14.95 10.67
CA ALA A 14 -10.29 14.68 11.41
C ALA A 14 -10.19 15.13 12.87
N ARG A 15 -9.07 14.84 13.53
CA ARG A 15 -8.86 15.21 14.93
C ARG A 15 -8.86 16.72 15.17
N ILE A 16 -8.24 17.47 14.25
CA ILE A 16 -8.16 18.94 14.32
C ILE A 16 -9.53 19.56 14.06
N VAL A 17 -10.26 19.06 13.06
CA VAL A 17 -11.53 19.66 12.61
C VAL A 17 -12.70 19.31 13.52
N MET A 18 -12.85 18.03 13.88
CA MET A 18 -14.04 17.51 14.55
C MET A 18 -13.84 17.24 16.05
N GLY A 19 -12.64 17.44 16.58
CA GLY A 19 -12.37 17.32 18.01
C GLY A 19 -12.15 15.89 18.50
N ARG A 20 -12.42 15.64 19.79
CA ARG A 20 -11.98 14.42 20.50
C ARG A 20 -12.68 13.17 19.96
N GLY A 21 -11.92 12.12 19.66
CA GLY A 21 -12.47 10.85 19.16
C GLY A 21 -12.77 10.84 17.66
N ALA A 22 -12.62 11.96 16.96
CA ALA A 22 -12.92 12.08 15.55
C ALA A 22 -12.08 11.15 14.66
N ALA A 23 -10.81 10.90 15.01
CA ALA A 23 -9.97 9.99 14.23
C ALA A 23 -10.49 8.54 14.34
N ILE A 24 -10.90 8.13 15.54
CA ILE A 24 -11.47 6.78 15.78
C ILE A 24 -12.83 6.64 15.08
N ILE A 25 -13.71 7.64 15.21
CA ILE A 25 -15.01 7.64 14.52
C ILE A 25 -14.80 7.55 13.00
N GLY A 26 -13.84 8.30 12.45
CA GLY A 26 -13.49 8.23 11.03
C GLY A 26 -13.01 6.83 10.60
N ALA A 27 -12.15 6.19 11.40
CA ALA A 27 -11.70 4.82 11.14
C ALA A 27 -12.87 3.81 11.22
N LEU A 28 -13.73 3.91 12.24
CA LEU A 28 -14.90 3.04 12.37
C LEU A 28 -15.88 3.20 11.21
N LEU A 29 -16.13 4.44 10.76
CA LEU A 29 -16.95 4.70 9.58
C LEU A 29 -16.33 4.06 8.33
N ALA A 30 -15.01 4.23 8.13
CA ALA A 30 -14.30 3.60 7.02
C ALA A 30 -14.41 2.07 7.06
N ILE A 31 -14.29 1.46 8.25
CA ILE A 31 -14.47 0.02 8.45
C ILE A 31 -15.89 -0.40 8.08
N VAL A 32 -16.92 0.30 8.55
CA VAL A 32 -18.32 -0.03 8.24
C VAL A 32 -18.57 0.04 6.73
N LEU A 33 -18.12 1.11 6.07
CA LEU A 33 -18.29 1.28 4.63
C LEU A 33 -17.56 0.19 3.84
N ARG A 34 -16.31 -0.12 4.20
CA ARG A 34 -15.52 -1.16 3.54
C ARG A 34 -16.04 -2.56 3.82
N ALA A 35 -16.51 -2.83 5.03
CA ALA A 35 -17.14 -4.10 5.41
C ALA A 35 -18.44 -4.31 4.63
N ALA A 36 -19.28 -3.28 4.49
CA ALA A 36 -20.49 -3.36 3.67
C ALA A 36 -20.16 -3.71 2.21
N VAL A 37 -19.15 -3.05 1.62
CA VAL A 37 -18.69 -3.38 0.26
C VAL A 37 -18.12 -4.79 0.18
N ALA A 38 -17.32 -5.22 1.16
CA ALA A 38 -16.73 -6.56 1.18
C ALA A 38 -17.80 -7.67 1.32
N LEU A 39 -18.83 -7.45 2.15
CA LEU A 39 -19.96 -8.36 2.32
C LEU A 39 -20.84 -8.43 1.07
N LEU A 40 -21.07 -7.29 0.42
CA LEU A 40 -21.82 -7.25 -0.83
C LEU A 40 -21.04 -7.92 -1.97
N ALA A 41 -19.77 -7.58 -2.14
CA ALA A 41 -18.96 -8.10 -3.24
C ALA A 41 -18.60 -9.58 -3.07
N GLY A 42 -18.24 -10.00 -1.86
CA GLY A 42 -17.78 -11.36 -1.59
C GLY A 42 -18.95 -12.35 -1.51
N PRO A 43 -19.58 -12.52 -0.34
CA PRO A 43 -20.66 -13.48 -0.14
C PRO A 43 -21.90 -13.28 -1.04
N ILE A 44 -22.35 -12.03 -1.25
CA ILE A 44 -23.65 -11.78 -1.91
C ILE A 44 -23.53 -11.88 -3.44
N LEU A 45 -22.53 -11.22 -4.02
CA LEU A 45 -22.29 -11.25 -5.47
C LEU A 45 -21.40 -12.42 -5.91
N GLY A 46 -20.92 -13.25 -4.97
CA GLY A 46 -20.05 -14.39 -5.24
C GLY A 46 -18.64 -13.99 -5.68
N GLY A 47 -18.17 -12.79 -5.34
CA GLY A 47 -16.82 -12.34 -5.66
C GLY A 47 -15.75 -12.81 -4.66
N PRO A 48 -14.48 -12.47 -4.89
CA PRO A 48 -13.42 -12.65 -3.90
C PRO A 48 -13.60 -11.69 -2.71
N THR A 49 -13.49 -12.21 -1.49
CA THR A 49 -13.53 -11.37 -0.28
C THR A 49 -12.29 -10.48 -0.21
N SER A 50 -12.48 -9.17 -0.36
CA SER A 50 -11.40 -8.19 -0.29
C SER A 50 -11.28 -7.64 1.13
N TRP A 51 -10.22 -8.03 1.83
CA TRP A 51 -9.86 -7.42 3.11
C TRP A 51 -9.29 -6.01 2.92
N PHE A 52 -9.47 -5.16 3.92
CA PHE A 52 -9.10 -3.75 3.89
C PHE A 52 -8.31 -3.38 5.14
N ALA A 53 -7.54 -2.29 5.06
CA ALA A 53 -6.89 -1.70 6.21
C ALA A 53 -7.93 -1.12 7.18
N LEU A 54 -7.81 -1.44 8.47
CA LEU A 54 -8.71 -0.95 9.51
C LEU A 54 -8.47 0.53 9.82
N TYR A 55 -7.22 0.98 9.74
CA TYR A 55 -6.80 2.31 10.17
C TYR A 55 -7.05 2.62 11.66
N LEU A 56 -7.53 1.63 12.42
CA LEU A 56 -7.90 1.80 13.83
C LEU A 56 -6.67 1.98 14.72
N GLY A 57 -5.61 1.21 14.47
CA GLY A 57 -4.32 1.39 15.15
C GLY A 57 -3.75 2.79 14.95
N PRO A 58 -3.59 3.26 13.70
CA PRO A 58 -3.24 4.65 13.40
C PRO A 58 -4.13 5.69 14.08
N ALA A 59 -5.46 5.52 14.03
CA ALA A 59 -6.41 6.45 14.63
C ALA A 59 -6.26 6.54 16.16
N LEU A 60 -6.06 5.40 16.83
CA LEU A 60 -5.79 5.33 18.26
C LEU A 60 -4.53 6.13 18.63
N VAL A 61 -3.45 5.95 17.88
CA VAL A 61 -2.18 6.66 18.11
C VAL A 61 -2.37 8.18 17.98
N VAL A 62 -3.11 8.63 16.96
CA VAL A 62 -3.41 10.05 16.76
C VAL A 62 -4.21 10.62 17.95
N GLU A 63 -5.25 9.92 18.42
CA GLU A 63 -6.03 10.37 19.57
C GLU A 63 -5.20 10.43 20.86
N LEU A 64 -4.34 9.44 21.10
CA LEU A 64 -3.46 9.39 22.26
C LEU A 64 -2.46 10.55 22.26
N ILE A 65 -1.82 10.82 21.12
CA ILE A 65 -0.90 11.97 20.98
C ILE A 65 -1.67 13.29 21.16
N ALA A 66 -2.93 13.36 20.72
CA ALA A 66 -3.78 14.53 20.87
C ALA A 66 -4.24 14.80 22.31
N LEU A 67 -3.99 13.90 23.27
CA LEU A 67 -4.19 14.16 24.70
C LEU A 67 -3.09 15.08 25.28
N THR A 68 -1.99 15.26 24.57
CA THR A 68 -0.87 16.11 25.00
C THR A 68 -1.07 17.58 24.57
N PRO A 69 -0.29 18.54 25.12
CA PRO A 69 -0.31 19.93 24.67
C PRO A 69 0.08 20.15 23.20
N LEU A 70 0.59 19.11 22.52
CA LEU A 70 0.98 19.16 21.10
C LEU A 70 -0.17 19.59 20.19
N ILE A 71 -1.41 19.24 20.52
CA ILE A 71 -2.61 19.60 19.73
C ILE A 71 -2.75 21.12 19.52
N LYS A 72 -2.16 21.94 20.41
CA LYS A 72 -2.12 23.41 20.29
C LYS A 72 -1.11 23.90 19.25
N ARG A 73 -0.23 23.03 18.75
CA ARG A 73 0.79 23.28 17.72
C ARG A 73 0.53 22.35 16.52
N PRO A 74 -0.44 22.67 15.63
CA PRO A 74 -0.97 21.72 14.64
C PRO A 74 0.10 21.07 13.75
N ILE A 75 1.10 21.83 13.31
CA ILE A 75 2.18 21.30 12.45
C ILE A 75 3.04 20.28 13.20
N LEU A 76 3.43 20.59 14.44
CA LEU A 76 4.21 19.68 15.27
C LEU A 76 3.40 18.45 15.67
N PHE A 77 2.11 18.65 16.00
CA PHE A 77 1.17 17.57 16.22
C PHE A 77 1.08 16.66 15.01
N GLY A 78 0.87 17.20 13.80
CA GLY A 78 0.80 16.44 12.56
C GLY A 78 2.07 15.64 12.29
N ALA A 79 3.25 16.24 12.50
CA ALA A 79 4.52 15.54 12.33
C ALA A 79 4.71 14.38 13.33
N LEU A 80 4.45 14.61 14.62
CA LEU A 80 4.62 13.59 15.67
C LEU A 80 3.54 12.51 15.60
N ALA A 81 2.31 12.89 15.27
CA ALA A 81 1.23 11.97 14.99
C ALA A 81 1.55 11.11 13.76
N GLY A 82 2.09 11.71 12.70
CA GLY A 82 2.60 11.00 11.52
C GLY A 82 3.72 10.00 11.86
N LEU A 83 4.68 10.39 12.70
CA LEU A 83 5.71 9.48 13.22
C LEU A 83 5.08 8.30 13.99
N GLY A 84 4.14 8.59 14.89
CA GLY A 84 3.42 7.55 15.64
C GLY A 84 2.62 6.62 14.72
N VAL A 85 1.95 7.15 13.71
CA VAL A 85 1.21 6.36 12.71
C VAL A 85 2.14 5.49 11.88
N GLY A 86 3.27 6.02 11.42
CA GLY A 86 4.26 5.30 10.63
C GLY A 86 5.01 4.21 11.42
N THR A 87 4.93 4.23 12.74
CA THR A 87 5.59 3.27 13.64
C THR A 87 4.56 2.41 14.38
N ALA A 88 4.10 2.83 15.55
CA ALA A 88 3.17 2.10 16.40
C ALA A 88 1.81 1.85 15.70
N GLY A 89 1.33 2.82 14.93
CA GLY A 89 0.08 2.67 14.16
C GLY A 89 0.19 1.57 13.10
N LEU A 90 1.29 1.54 12.36
CA LEU A 90 1.57 0.52 11.35
C LEU A 90 1.78 -0.86 11.98
N TRP A 91 2.42 -0.93 13.15
CA TRP A 91 2.55 -2.16 13.92
C TRP A 91 1.20 -2.72 14.38
N LEU A 92 0.31 -1.87 14.92
CA LEU A 92 -1.05 -2.28 15.27
C LEU A 92 -1.83 -2.78 14.04
N GLU A 93 -1.65 -2.12 12.89
CA GLU A 93 -2.26 -2.56 11.63
C GLU A 93 -1.71 -3.92 11.17
N SER A 94 -0.42 -4.21 11.40
CA SER A 94 0.17 -5.50 11.03
C SER A 94 -0.46 -6.68 11.78
N LEU A 95 -1.03 -6.47 12.98
CA LEU A 95 -1.75 -7.51 13.71
C LEU A 95 -3.03 -7.92 12.98
N TRP A 96 -3.73 -6.94 12.41
CA TRP A 96 -4.90 -7.20 11.56
C TRP A 96 -4.49 -7.91 10.28
N ILE A 97 -3.42 -7.43 9.62
CA ILE A 97 -2.92 -8.04 8.39
C ILE A 97 -2.52 -9.49 8.63
N GLY A 98 -1.80 -9.76 9.73
CA GLY A 98 -1.43 -11.10 10.16
C GLY A 98 -2.63 -12.02 10.42
N ALA A 99 -3.77 -11.47 10.82
CA ALA A 99 -4.97 -12.24 11.11
C ALA A 99 -5.79 -12.59 9.86
N VAL A 100 -5.82 -11.74 8.82
CA VAL A 100 -6.77 -11.90 7.70
C VAL A 100 -6.15 -12.00 6.32
N TYR A 101 -4.89 -11.58 6.12
CA TYR A 101 -4.23 -11.64 4.81
C TYR A 101 -3.49 -12.97 4.64
N ARG A 102 -3.49 -13.49 3.41
CA ARG A 102 -2.76 -14.73 3.05
C ARG A 102 -1.24 -14.52 3.01
N TYR A 103 -0.81 -13.28 2.79
CA TYR A 103 0.58 -12.84 2.85
C TYR A 103 0.73 -11.87 4.02
N PRO A 104 0.94 -12.36 5.26
CA PRO A 104 1.26 -11.50 6.38
C PRO A 104 2.61 -10.79 6.13
N TRP A 105 2.89 -9.69 6.83
CA TRP A 105 4.17 -9.00 6.71
C TRP A 105 5.23 -9.68 7.61
N PRO A 106 6.22 -10.39 7.04
CA PRO A 106 7.31 -10.95 7.83
C PRO A 106 8.20 -9.86 8.42
N VAL A 107 8.99 -10.26 9.42
CA VAL A 107 9.91 -9.37 10.14
C VAL A 107 10.93 -8.74 9.19
N SER A 108 11.38 -9.48 8.18
CA SER A 108 12.34 -9.03 7.15
C SER A 108 11.86 -7.80 6.36
N MET A 109 10.55 -7.59 6.21
CA MET A 109 10.01 -6.41 5.51
C MET A 109 10.11 -5.11 6.32
N TRP A 110 10.24 -5.19 7.64
CA TRP A 110 10.08 -4.01 8.50
C TRP A 110 11.10 -2.89 8.28
N PRO A 111 12.40 -3.16 8.06
CA PRO A 111 13.37 -2.11 7.79
C PRO A 111 12.97 -1.23 6.61
N GLU A 112 12.64 -1.83 5.46
CA GLU A 112 12.20 -1.09 4.28
C GLU A 112 10.81 -0.48 4.47
N ALA A 113 9.88 -1.23 5.08
CA ALA A 113 8.53 -0.74 5.35
C ALA A 113 8.55 0.53 6.21
N LEU A 114 9.38 0.59 7.26
CA LEU A 114 9.54 1.76 8.12
C LEU A 114 10.28 2.89 7.40
N ALA A 115 11.36 2.58 6.67
CA ALA A 115 12.12 3.56 5.90
C ALA A 115 11.23 4.33 4.91
N MET A 116 10.22 3.67 4.34
CA MET A 116 9.27 4.29 3.42
C MET A 116 8.04 4.87 4.15
N ALA A 117 7.49 4.17 5.13
CA ALA A 117 6.24 4.58 5.79
C ALA A 117 6.42 5.77 6.74
N VAL A 118 7.53 5.86 7.48
CA VAL A 118 7.72 6.91 8.49
C VAL A 118 7.84 8.30 7.85
N PRO A 119 8.72 8.54 6.84
CA PRO A 119 8.80 9.85 6.20
C PRO A 119 7.48 10.24 5.52
N ALA A 120 6.83 9.28 4.85
CA ALA A 120 5.55 9.51 4.19
C ALA A 120 4.44 9.86 5.19
N ALA A 121 4.36 9.17 6.33
CA ALA A 121 3.35 9.44 7.36
C ALA A 121 3.59 10.78 8.05
N ILE A 122 4.85 11.16 8.31
CA ILE A 122 5.19 12.50 8.85
C ILE A 122 4.76 13.59 7.87
N ALA A 123 5.14 13.46 6.60
CA ALA A 123 4.82 14.43 5.56
C ALA A 123 3.30 14.58 5.38
N MET A 124 2.59 13.45 5.29
CA MET A 124 1.13 13.44 5.19
C MET A 124 0.41 13.88 6.46
N GLY A 125 0.98 13.65 7.64
CA GLY A 125 0.49 14.18 8.91
C GLY A 125 0.59 15.71 8.96
N ILE A 126 1.68 16.28 8.45
CA ILE A 126 1.83 17.74 8.29
C ILE A 126 0.78 18.28 7.29
N CYS A 127 0.60 17.63 6.14
CA CYS A 127 -0.44 18.01 5.18
C CYS A 127 -1.86 17.90 5.77
N GLY A 128 -2.13 16.87 6.57
CA GLY A 128 -3.40 16.72 7.28
C GLY A 128 -3.62 17.84 8.31
N ALA A 129 -2.56 18.29 8.98
CA ALA A 129 -2.62 19.44 9.87
C ALA A 129 -2.85 20.75 9.12
N LEU A 130 -2.16 20.98 8.00
CA LEU A 130 -2.38 22.15 7.15
C LEU A 130 -3.83 22.22 6.65
N LEU A 131 -4.37 21.10 6.17
CA LEU A 131 -5.77 21.02 5.76
C LEU A 131 -6.71 21.30 6.94
N GLY A 132 -6.46 20.68 8.10
CA GLY A 132 -7.25 20.91 9.31
C GLY A 132 -7.27 22.38 9.72
N MET A 133 -6.12 23.07 9.69
CA MET A 133 -6.02 24.50 9.96
C MET A 133 -6.85 25.34 8.99
N VAL A 134 -6.83 25.01 7.69
CA VAL A 134 -7.65 25.71 6.68
C VAL A 134 -9.13 25.53 6.99
N LEU A 135 -9.56 24.32 7.31
CA LEU A 135 -10.98 24.00 7.53
C LEU A 135 -11.57 24.62 8.80
N ILE A 136 -10.75 24.94 9.81
CA ILE A 136 -11.18 25.63 11.03
C ILE A 136 -10.87 27.14 11.03
N GLY A 137 -10.44 27.69 9.89
CA GLY A 137 -10.09 29.11 9.77
C GLY A 137 -8.82 29.51 10.54
N GLN A 138 -8.00 28.57 10.99
CA GLN A 138 -6.76 28.88 11.69
C GLN A 138 -5.69 29.36 10.71
N LYS A 139 -5.02 30.48 11.04
CA LYS A 139 -3.96 31.06 10.21
C LYS A 139 -2.84 30.06 9.89
N LEU A 140 -2.59 29.83 8.61
CA LEU A 140 -1.50 28.98 8.13
C LEU A 140 -0.11 29.54 8.47
N PRO A 141 0.94 28.68 8.49
CA PRO A 141 2.33 29.11 8.50
C PRO A 141 2.65 30.03 7.31
N ALA A 142 3.82 30.68 7.37
CA ALA A 142 4.29 31.51 6.27
C ALA A 142 4.25 30.75 4.94
N ARG A 143 3.82 31.42 3.86
CA ARG A 143 3.70 30.84 2.51
C ARG A 143 4.87 29.92 2.09
N PRO A 144 6.16 30.32 2.21
CA PRO A 144 7.26 29.44 1.84
C PRO A 144 7.29 28.14 2.65
N VAL A 145 6.94 28.17 3.94
CA VAL A 145 6.91 26.98 4.80
C VAL A 145 5.83 26.00 4.33
N SER A 146 4.62 26.49 4.07
CA SER A 146 3.49 25.67 3.61
C SER A 146 3.77 25.06 2.23
N ILE A 147 4.34 25.83 1.30
CA ILE A 147 4.73 25.33 -0.03
C ILE A 147 5.82 24.26 0.10
N THR A 148 6.87 24.52 0.88
CA THR A 148 7.95 23.56 1.11
C THR A 148 7.42 22.26 1.70
N ALA A 149 6.48 22.31 2.65
CA ALA A 149 5.87 21.11 3.22
C ALA A 149 5.16 20.25 2.14
N VAL A 150 4.38 20.87 1.26
CA VAL A 150 3.68 20.15 0.17
C VAL A 150 4.68 19.58 -0.84
N VAL A 151 5.67 20.37 -1.26
CA VAL A 151 6.71 19.92 -2.22
C VAL A 151 7.51 18.76 -1.65
N LEU A 152 7.96 18.85 -0.39
CA LEU A 152 8.66 17.74 0.27
C LEU A 152 7.78 16.50 0.37
N THR A 153 6.48 16.65 0.63
CA THR A 153 5.54 15.52 0.66
C THR A 153 5.48 14.81 -0.69
N VAL A 154 5.36 15.57 -1.78
CA VAL A 154 5.37 15.03 -3.15
C VAL A 154 6.68 14.29 -3.43
N LEU A 155 7.83 14.87 -3.08
CA LEU A 155 9.13 14.25 -3.30
C LEU A 155 9.32 12.97 -2.47
N ILE A 156 8.91 12.97 -1.20
CA ILE A 156 8.99 11.80 -0.31
C ILE A 156 8.11 10.67 -0.84
N LEU A 157 6.86 10.95 -1.20
CA LEU A 157 5.95 9.95 -1.75
C LEU A 157 6.46 9.45 -3.11
N GLY A 158 6.97 10.33 -3.97
CA GLY A 158 7.57 9.98 -5.25
C GLY A 158 8.78 9.04 -5.09
N ALA A 159 9.70 9.36 -4.18
CA ALA A 159 10.87 8.54 -3.88
C ALA A 159 10.47 7.15 -3.35
N ALA A 160 9.47 7.10 -2.46
CA ALA A 160 9.01 5.85 -1.89
C ALA A 160 8.21 4.98 -2.88
N VAL A 161 7.45 5.59 -3.79
CA VAL A 161 6.83 4.88 -4.93
C VAL A 161 7.91 4.35 -5.87
N ALA A 162 8.91 5.17 -6.21
CA ALA A 162 10.02 4.75 -7.07
C ALA A 162 10.79 3.57 -6.47
N ASN A 163 11.05 3.59 -5.16
CA ASN A 163 11.65 2.48 -4.45
C ASN A 163 10.76 1.23 -4.47
N GLY A 164 9.46 1.36 -4.14
CA GLY A 164 8.54 0.22 -4.12
C GLY A 164 8.23 -0.39 -5.51
N LEU A 165 8.54 0.31 -6.60
CA LEU A 165 8.44 -0.19 -7.97
C LEU A 165 9.75 -0.79 -8.48
N ARG A 166 10.84 -0.72 -7.70
CA ARG A 166 12.12 -1.32 -8.05
C ARG A 166 12.09 -2.81 -7.75
N THR A 167 11.86 -3.59 -8.79
CA THR A 167 11.93 -5.07 -8.73
C THR A 167 13.02 -5.59 -9.64
N GLU A 168 13.74 -6.60 -9.17
CA GLU A 168 14.83 -7.25 -9.87
C GLU A 168 14.48 -8.71 -10.16
N VAL A 169 14.86 -9.19 -11.35
CA VAL A 169 14.77 -10.60 -11.72
C VAL A 169 16.20 -11.11 -11.84
N PRO A 170 16.59 -12.14 -11.06
CA PRO A 170 17.95 -12.62 -11.03
C PRO A 170 18.36 -13.21 -12.38
N GLU A 171 19.49 -12.74 -12.90
CA GLU A 171 20.04 -13.23 -14.17
C GLU A 171 20.56 -14.66 -14.00
N ARG A 172 20.24 -15.54 -14.96
CA ARG A 172 20.70 -16.95 -15.00
C ARG A 172 20.26 -17.82 -13.81
N ALA A 173 19.34 -17.33 -12.98
CA ALA A 173 18.71 -18.15 -11.96
C ALA A 173 17.63 -19.05 -12.56
N THR A 174 17.53 -20.27 -12.06
CA THR A 174 16.54 -21.26 -12.50
C THR A 174 15.89 -21.96 -11.32
N ALA A 175 14.67 -22.44 -11.51
CA ALA A 175 13.99 -23.34 -10.61
C ALA A 175 13.76 -24.68 -11.31
N THR A 176 14.26 -25.75 -10.69
CA THR A 176 13.93 -27.13 -11.03
C THR A 176 12.77 -27.57 -10.15
N ILE A 177 11.65 -27.89 -10.77
CA ILE A 177 10.40 -28.25 -10.10
C ILE A 177 10.08 -29.69 -10.47
N THR A 178 10.01 -30.55 -9.46
CA THR A 178 9.60 -31.95 -9.58
C THR A 178 8.21 -32.10 -8.98
N LEU A 179 7.26 -32.60 -9.77
CA LEU A 179 5.87 -32.76 -9.38
C LEU A 179 5.57 -34.24 -9.12
N ASN A 180 4.97 -34.54 -7.97
CA ASN A 180 4.47 -35.87 -7.66
C ASN A 180 2.95 -35.83 -7.53
N ASP A 181 2.25 -36.70 -8.24
CA ASP A 181 0.79 -36.78 -8.20
C ASP A 181 0.32 -37.29 -6.82
N LEU A 182 -0.65 -36.60 -6.20
CA LEU A 182 -1.18 -36.94 -4.87
C LEU A 182 -2.60 -37.53 -4.94
N SER A 183 -3.45 -37.02 -5.84
CA SER A 183 -4.76 -37.58 -6.18
C SER A 183 -5.17 -37.12 -7.58
N ASN A 184 -5.88 -38.01 -8.31
CA ASN A 184 -6.41 -37.75 -9.65
C ASN A 184 -7.87 -38.21 -9.76
N ASP A 185 -8.68 -37.90 -8.75
CA ASP A 185 -10.10 -38.27 -8.76
C ASP A 185 -10.88 -37.35 -9.71
N GLY A 186 -11.55 -37.94 -10.70
CA GLY A 186 -12.47 -37.24 -11.61
C GLY A 186 -11.81 -36.20 -12.54
N GLY A 187 -10.53 -36.35 -12.89
CA GLY A 187 -9.81 -35.43 -13.78
C GLY A 187 -9.25 -34.18 -13.08
N ARG A 188 -9.29 -34.14 -11.75
CA ARG A 188 -8.70 -33.07 -10.92
C ARG A 188 -7.30 -33.46 -10.48
N ARG A 189 -6.32 -33.24 -11.35
CA ARG A 189 -4.92 -33.57 -11.07
C ARG A 189 -4.34 -32.64 -10.00
N MET A 190 -4.10 -33.19 -8.81
CA MET A 190 -3.46 -32.50 -7.68
C MET A 190 -2.03 -33.04 -7.48
N VAL A 191 -1.07 -32.14 -7.29
CA VAL A 191 0.35 -32.48 -7.16
C VAL A 191 0.97 -31.91 -5.88
N SER A 192 2.02 -32.57 -5.41
CA SER A 192 3.05 -31.94 -4.57
C SER A 192 4.19 -31.45 -5.44
N ALA A 193 4.90 -30.42 -5.00
CA ALA A 193 6.05 -29.87 -5.67
C ALA A 193 7.29 -29.93 -4.77
N ASP A 194 8.38 -30.42 -5.33
CA ASP A 194 9.73 -30.34 -4.78
C ASP A 194 10.53 -29.39 -5.66
N VAL A 195 11.04 -28.31 -5.08
CA VAL A 195 11.55 -27.13 -5.79
C VAL A 195 13.01 -26.89 -5.40
N VAL A 196 13.91 -26.98 -6.37
CA VAL A 196 15.34 -26.68 -6.20
C VAL A 196 15.68 -25.45 -7.02
N ILE A 197 16.16 -24.41 -6.35
CA ILE A 197 16.51 -23.11 -6.90
C ILE A 197 18.02 -23.05 -7.08
N ASN A 198 18.45 -22.63 -8.27
CA ASN A 198 19.86 -22.44 -8.62
C ASN A 198 20.11 -20.97 -8.99
N PRO A 199 21.15 -20.33 -8.43
CA PRO A 199 22.06 -20.89 -7.42
C PRO A 199 21.34 -21.07 -6.06
N HIS A 200 21.85 -21.97 -5.22
CA HIS A 200 21.17 -22.35 -3.97
C HIS A 200 21.07 -21.22 -2.95
N ASP A 201 22.05 -20.31 -2.96
CA ASP A 201 22.19 -19.13 -2.11
C ASP A 201 21.40 -17.91 -2.60
N LEU A 202 20.61 -18.07 -3.66
CA LEU A 202 19.84 -16.96 -4.26
C LEU A 202 18.83 -16.34 -3.28
N ILE A 203 18.23 -17.16 -2.43
CA ILE A 203 17.19 -16.73 -1.48
C ILE A 203 17.81 -16.70 -0.09
N SER A 204 17.65 -15.56 0.59
CA SER A 204 18.08 -15.34 1.96
C SER A 204 17.40 -16.29 2.95
N ASP A 205 17.80 -16.22 4.22
CA ASP A 205 17.20 -17.04 5.27
C ASP A 205 15.78 -16.60 5.65
N ASP A 206 15.45 -15.32 5.45
CA ASP A 206 14.18 -14.71 5.84
C ASP A 206 13.48 -14.00 4.66
N PRO A 207 13.19 -14.72 3.55
CA PRO A 207 12.53 -14.11 2.40
C PRO A 207 11.10 -13.66 2.75
N GLU A 208 10.58 -12.66 2.04
CA GLU A 208 9.19 -12.24 2.23
C GLU A 208 8.20 -13.36 1.92
N TRP A 209 8.44 -14.09 0.84
CA TRP A 209 7.73 -15.33 0.57
C TRP A 209 8.43 -16.22 -0.46
N VAL A 210 8.29 -17.53 -0.22
CA VAL A 210 8.47 -18.56 -1.25
C VAL A 210 7.19 -19.39 -1.26
N THR A 211 6.34 -19.14 -2.26
CA THR A 211 4.98 -19.72 -2.31
C THR A 211 4.68 -20.31 -3.67
N ILE A 212 3.77 -21.29 -3.71
CA ILE A 212 3.09 -21.66 -4.94
C ILE A 212 1.68 -21.05 -4.91
N LEU A 213 1.40 -20.24 -5.93
CA LEU A 213 0.10 -19.61 -6.14
C LEU A 213 -0.63 -20.32 -7.26
N SER A 214 -1.84 -20.79 -6.98
CA SER A 214 -2.79 -21.26 -7.98
C SER A 214 -4.01 -20.35 -8.02
N TRP A 215 -4.38 -19.83 -9.19
CA TRP A 215 -5.52 -18.93 -9.37
C TRP A 215 -6.39 -19.34 -10.58
N GLN A 216 -7.57 -18.72 -10.71
CA GLN A 216 -8.55 -19.01 -11.77
C GLN A 216 -9.15 -20.43 -11.73
N GLY A 217 -9.26 -21.00 -10.54
CA GLY A 217 -9.92 -22.29 -10.31
C GLY A 217 -11.45 -22.30 -10.37
N GLY A 218 -12.08 -21.14 -10.53
CA GLY A 218 -13.54 -20.98 -10.48
C GLY A 218 -14.12 -21.00 -9.05
N LEU A 219 -15.36 -20.53 -8.91
CA LEU A 219 -16.00 -20.31 -7.60
C LEU A 219 -16.19 -21.58 -6.78
N ALA A 220 -16.40 -22.72 -7.43
CA ALA A 220 -16.61 -24.01 -6.80
C ALA A 220 -15.37 -24.56 -6.07
N ASN A 221 -14.19 -23.96 -6.25
CA ASN A 221 -12.93 -24.44 -5.66
C ASN A 221 -12.26 -23.32 -4.83
N ASP A 222 -12.77 -23.06 -3.63
CA ASP A 222 -12.25 -22.03 -2.71
C ASP A 222 -12.12 -20.64 -3.36
N HIS A 223 -13.15 -20.24 -4.11
CA HIS A 223 -13.20 -18.99 -4.86
C HIS A 223 -12.06 -18.87 -5.89
N GLY A 224 -11.49 -20.00 -6.32
CA GLY A 224 -10.53 -20.10 -7.40
C GLY A 224 -9.14 -19.62 -7.04
N LEU A 225 -8.74 -19.71 -5.76
CA LEU A 225 -7.44 -19.25 -5.28
C LEU A 225 -6.87 -20.19 -4.20
N ALA A 226 -5.78 -20.90 -4.50
CA ALA A 226 -5.02 -21.73 -3.57
C ALA A 226 -3.58 -21.19 -3.43
N ILE A 227 -3.08 -21.11 -2.20
CA ILE A 227 -1.74 -20.59 -1.91
C ILE A 227 -1.07 -21.54 -0.93
N ASP A 228 0.10 -22.05 -1.29
CA ASP A 228 0.92 -22.90 -0.44
C ASP A 228 2.24 -22.22 -0.12
N THR A 229 2.53 -22.02 1.17
CA THR A 229 3.82 -21.51 1.64
C THR A 229 4.78 -22.68 1.76
N LEU A 230 5.85 -22.65 0.95
CA LEU A 230 6.75 -23.78 0.85
C LEU A 230 7.60 -23.91 2.11
N ARG A 231 7.85 -25.15 2.51
CA ARG A 231 8.78 -25.48 3.60
C ARG A 231 10.20 -25.52 3.05
N LYS A 232 11.11 -24.73 3.61
CA LYS A 232 12.56 -24.83 3.36
C LYS A 232 13.07 -26.15 3.94
N ILE A 233 13.68 -26.98 3.10
CA ILE A 233 14.32 -28.25 3.48
C ILE A 233 15.82 -28.03 3.71
N SER A 234 16.45 -27.32 2.78
CA SER A 234 17.83 -26.84 2.86
C SER A 234 17.96 -25.57 2.03
N GLU A 235 19.16 -25.01 1.95
CA GLU A 235 19.48 -23.87 1.09
C GLU A 235 19.09 -24.14 -0.38
N GLY A 236 18.30 -23.24 -0.96
CA GLY A 236 17.72 -23.37 -2.30
C GLY A 236 16.70 -24.51 -2.49
N HIS A 237 16.38 -25.30 -1.46
CA HIS A 237 15.49 -26.47 -1.58
C HIS A 237 14.21 -26.29 -0.76
N TYR A 238 13.07 -26.32 -1.45
CA TYR A 238 11.76 -26.09 -0.88
C TYR A 238 10.79 -27.21 -1.26
N ARG A 239 9.81 -27.47 -0.40
CA ARG A 239 8.76 -28.45 -0.65
C ARG A 239 7.38 -27.90 -0.34
N SER A 240 6.42 -28.22 -1.20
CA SER A 240 5.01 -27.91 -0.99
C SER A 240 4.47 -28.57 0.27
N THR A 241 3.61 -27.87 1.00
CA THR A 241 2.97 -28.41 2.21
C THR A 241 1.51 -28.80 1.98
N GLN A 242 0.92 -28.36 0.87
CA GLN A 242 -0.46 -28.64 0.49
C GLN A 242 -0.56 -29.16 -0.95
N PRO A 243 -1.62 -29.91 -1.30
CA PRO A 243 -1.88 -30.29 -2.69
C PRO A 243 -2.13 -29.08 -3.58
N ILE A 244 -1.45 -29.03 -4.73
CA ILE A 244 -1.51 -27.93 -5.69
C ILE A 244 -2.31 -28.37 -6.93
N PRO A 245 -3.32 -27.61 -7.36
CA PRO A 245 -4.08 -27.93 -8.57
C PRO A 245 -3.29 -27.59 -9.84
N VAL A 246 -3.30 -28.51 -10.81
CA VAL A 246 -2.67 -28.35 -12.13
C VAL A 246 -3.55 -28.87 -13.27
N TYR A 247 -4.84 -28.52 -13.23
CA TYR A 247 -5.85 -29.00 -14.17
C TYR A 247 -6.84 -27.91 -14.59
N GLY A 248 -7.59 -28.17 -15.66
CA GLY A 248 -8.70 -27.30 -16.09
C GLY A 248 -8.25 -25.86 -16.36
N SER A 249 -8.95 -24.89 -15.75
CA SER A 249 -8.66 -23.46 -15.88
C SER A 249 -7.67 -22.92 -14.86
N TRP A 250 -7.18 -23.76 -13.93
CA TRP A 250 -6.20 -23.32 -12.94
C TRP A 250 -4.92 -22.85 -13.63
N LYS A 251 -4.35 -21.78 -13.10
CA LYS A 251 -3.00 -21.33 -13.42
C LYS A 251 -2.18 -21.42 -12.16
N THR A 252 -0.96 -21.92 -12.25
CA THR A 252 -0.13 -22.26 -11.09
C THR A 252 1.31 -21.81 -11.35
N LEU A 253 1.87 -21.04 -10.41
CA LEU A 253 3.25 -20.57 -10.48
C LEU A 253 3.96 -20.62 -9.12
N LEU A 254 5.28 -20.83 -9.16
CA LEU A 254 6.18 -20.59 -8.04
C LEU A 254 6.50 -19.10 -7.97
N ARG A 255 6.31 -18.50 -6.81
CA ARG A 255 6.57 -17.09 -6.50
C ARG A 255 7.69 -16.98 -5.49
N VAL A 256 8.61 -16.06 -5.74
CA VAL A 256 9.69 -15.71 -4.80
C VAL A 256 9.69 -14.19 -4.64
N GLN A 257 9.64 -13.73 -3.39
CA GLN A 257 10.02 -12.38 -3.03
C GLN A 257 11.06 -12.41 -1.91
N ASP A 258 12.17 -11.70 -2.15
CA ASP A 258 13.27 -11.49 -1.22
C ASP A 258 13.87 -10.09 -1.45
N GLY A 259 13.45 -9.12 -0.64
CA GLY A 259 13.73 -7.69 -0.81
C GLY A 259 13.27 -7.17 -2.19
N THR A 260 14.23 -6.67 -2.98
CA THR A 260 13.97 -6.20 -4.36
C THR A 260 13.81 -7.34 -5.36
N THR A 261 14.19 -8.57 -5.02
CA THR A 261 13.98 -9.72 -5.90
C THR A 261 12.51 -10.10 -5.87
N MET A 262 11.81 -9.92 -6.98
CA MET A 262 10.40 -10.31 -7.12
C MET A 262 10.21 -11.02 -8.46
N THR A 263 10.05 -12.34 -8.39
CA THR A 263 10.16 -13.20 -9.56
C THR A 263 9.28 -14.44 -9.45
N GLY A 264 9.03 -15.10 -10.58
CA GLY A 264 8.28 -16.34 -10.59
C GLY A 264 8.66 -17.29 -11.72
N VAL A 265 8.26 -18.54 -11.55
CA VAL A 265 8.39 -19.62 -12.53
C VAL A 265 7.01 -20.25 -12.73
N PRO A 266 6.47 -20.26 -13.97
CA PRO A 266 5.19 -20.92 -14.21
C PRO A 266 5.35 -22.43 -14.03
N ILE A 267 4.37 -23.07 -13.40
CA ILE A 267 4.29 -24.54 -13.22
C ILE A 267 3.29 -25.10 -14.22
N PHE A 268 2.06 -24.60 -14.17
CA PHE A 268 0.96 -24.99 -15.05
C PHE A 268 0.22 -23.76 -15.53
N LEU A 269 0.05 -23.61 -16.84
CA LEU A 269 -0.82 -22.61 -17.42
C LEU A 269 -1.55 -23.25 -18.61
N PRO A 270 -2.89 -23.34 -18.62
CA PRO A 270 -3.61 -23.88 -19.76
C PRO A 270 -3.37 -23.03 -21.01
N ALA A 271 -3.55 -23.65 -22.18
CA ALA A 271 -3.60 -22.91 -23.43
C ALA A 271 -4.78 -21.92 -23.40
N ASP A 272 -4.55 -20.73 -23.94
CA ASP A 272 -5.58 -19.72 -24.10
C ASP A 272 -5.57 -19.21 -25.55
N PRO A 273 -6.39 -19.81 -26.43
CA PRO A 273 -6.50 -19.40 -27.82
C PRO A 273 -6.99 -17.95 -27.99
N GLY A 274 -7.72 -17.40 -27.01
CA GLY A 274 -8.26 -16.04 -27.06
C GLY A 274 -7.17 -14.97 -27.05
N ILE A 275 -6.02 -15.28 -26.46
CA ILE A 275 -4.82 -14.42 -26.43
C ILE A 275 -3.62 -15.04 -27.16
N GLY A 276 -3.84 -16.15 -27.89
CA GLY A 276 -2.78 -16.87 -28.60
C GLY A 276 -1.71 -17.50 -27.71
N ALA A 277 -2.00 -17.69 -26.42
CA ALA A 277 -1.02 -18.16 -25.45
C ALA A 277 -0.96 -19.68 -25.41
N GLN A 278 0.23 -20.24 -25.62
CA GLN A 278 0.45 -21.70 -25.57
C GLN A 278 0.36 -22.25 -24.15
N GLU A 279 -0.01 -23.53 -24.05
CA GLU A 279 0.00 -24.24 -22.78
C GLU A 279 1.42 -24.31 -22.21
N THR A 280 1.52 -24.08 -20.91
CA THR A 280 2.68 -24.43 -20.12
C THR A 280 2.32 -25.67 -19.29
N PRO A 281 2.65 -26.89 -19.76
CA PRO A 281 2.17 -28.11 -19.13
C PRO A 281 2.88 -28.36 -17.79
N ALA A 282 2.16 -29.03 -16.88
CA ALA A 282 2.65 -29.50 -15.59
C ALA A 282 3.46 -30.79 -15.77
N LEU A 283 4.72 -30.66 -16.17
CA LEU A 283 5.63 -31.79 -16.35
C LEU A 283 6.03 -32.40 -15.01
N ALA A 284 6.28 -33.71 -14.98
CA ALA A 284 6.76 -34.40 -13.77
C ALA A 284 8.10 -33.83 -13.27
N SER A 285 8.96 -33.35 -14.18
CA SER A 285 10.13 -32.56 -13.84
C SER A 285 10.34 -31.49 -14.90
N SER A 286 10.69 -30.28 -14.48
CA SER A 286 11.03 -29.18 -15.37
C SER A 286 12.02 -28.22 -14.73
N THR A 287 12.94 -27.69 -15.52
CA THR A 287 13.84 -26.61 -15.11
C THR A 287 13.54 -25.40 -15.98
N ARG A 288 13.22 -24.27 -15.35
CA ARG A 288 12.84 -23.03 -16.05
C ARG A 288 13.57 -21.84 -15.42
N PRO A 289 13.90 -20.82 -16.23
CA PRO A 289 14.45 -19.58 -15.70
C PRO A 289 13.39 -18.79 -14.93
N PHE A 290 13.87 -17.99 -13.99
CA PHE A 290 13.06 -16.98 -13.32
C PHE A 290 12.67 -15.86 -14.29
N THR A 291 11.43 -15.36 -14.17
CA THR A 291 10.89 -14.29 -15.00
C THR A 291 10.10 -13.31 -14.15
N GLN A 292 9.85 -12.10 -14.69
CA GLN A 292 9.00 -11.12 -14.01
C GLN A 292 7.63 -11.72 -13.75
N GLU A 293 7.21 -11.75 -12.49
CA GLU A 293 5.91 -12.29 -12.12
C GLU A 293 4.77 -11.64 -12.92
N LEU A 294 4.88 -10.34 -13.19
CA LEU A 294 3.92 -9.58 -13.97
C LEU A 294 3.67 -10.18 -15.36
N SER A 295 4.68 -10.74 -16.03
CA SER A 295 4.51 -11.34 -17.37
C SER A 295 3.76 -12.69 -17.32
N ILE A 296 3.81 -13.37 -16.17
CA ILE A 296 3.07 -14.62 -15.92
C ILE A 296 1.63 -14.32 -15.52
N LEU A 297 1.42 -13.31 -14.67
CA LEU A 297 0.09 -12.95 -14.17
C LEU A 297 -0.73 -12.18 -15.21
N GLN A 298 -0.09 -11.32 -16.00
CA GLN A 298 -0.72 -10.50 -17.03
C GLN A 298 -0.31 -10.97 -18.44
N ARG A 299 -0.50 -12.26 -18.74
CA ARG A 299 -0.18 -12.84 -20.07
C ARG A 299 -0.95 -12.17 -21.19
N GLU A 300 -2.09 -11.57 -20.88
CA GLU A 300 -2.96 -10.81 -21.78
C GLU A 300 -2.41 -9.43 -22.14
N ARG A 301 -1.40 -8.93 -21.43
CA ARG A 301 -0.89 -7.57 -21.65
C ARG A 301 -0.13 -7.49 -22.97
N ASN A 302 -0.77 -6.88 -23.97
CA ASN A 302 -0.18 -6.66 -25.28
C ASN A 302 1.03 -5.71 -25.18
N GLN A 303 2.21 -6.22 -25.56
CA GLN A 303 3.45 -5.45 -25.59
C GLN A 303 3.76 -4.87 -26.99
N ASN A 304 2.88 -5.11 -27.98
CA ASN A 304 3.02 -4.60 -29.35
C ASN A 304 2.56 -3.14 -29.46
N HIS A 305 3.21 -2.26 -28.71
CA HIS A 305 3.05 -0.81 -28.80
C HIS A 305 4.42 -0.13 -28.69
N PRO A 306 4.57 1.12 -29.17
CA PRO A 306 5.82 1.85 -28.98
C PRO A 306 6.18 1.97 -27.50
N SER A 307 7.45 1.74 -27.16
CA SER A 307 7.93 1.73 -25.77
C SER A 307 7.75 3.09 -25.07
N TRP A 308 7.88 4.19 -25.82
CA TRP A 308 7.72 5.56 -25.30
C TRP A 308 6.28 5.90 -24.88
N LEU A 309 5.27 5.20 -25.42
CA LEU A 309 3.87 5.56 -25.21
C LEU A 309 3.45 5.43 -23.75
N PHE A 310 3.90 4.36 -23.08
CA PHE A 310 3.61 4.12 -21.67
C PHE A 310 4.23 5.20 -20.77
N GLU A 311 5.48 5.57 -21.07
CA GLU A 311 6.18 6.64 -20.36
C GLU A 311 5.50 8.00 -20.56
N ALA A 312 5.18 8.36 -21.80
CA ALA A 312 4.48 9.60 -22.11
C ALA A 312 3.11 9.68 -21.42
N ALA A 313 2.32 8.60 -21.47
CA ALA A 313 1.03 8.54 -20.77
C ALA A 313 1.21 8.71 -19.24
N SER A 314 2.22 8.07 -18.67
CA SER A 314 2.54 8.20 -17.23
C SER A 314 2.96 9.62 -16.86
N LEU A 315 3.74 10.30 -17.70
CA LEU A 315 4.15 11.69 -17.51
C LEU A 315 2.96 12.67 -17.60
N VAL A 316 2.01 12.43 -18.49
CA VAL A 316 0.77 13.22 -18.57
C VAL A 316 -0.04 13.06 -17.28
N VAL A 317 -0.22 11.83 -16.78
CA VAL A 317 -0.93 11.58 -15.51
C VAL A 317 -0.21 12.24 -14.34
N LEU A 318 1.12 12.17 -14.30
CA LEU A 318 1.93 12.85 -13.29
C LEU A 318 1.72 14.36 -13.34
N PHE A 319 1.82 14.97 -14.54
CA PHE A 319 1.60 16.40 -14.72
C PHE A 319 0.20 16.83 -14.24
N CYS A 320 -0.85 16.13 -14.67
CA CYS A 320 -2.22 16.42 -14.24
C CYS A 320 -2.39 16.29 -12.72
N THR A 321 -1.76 15.28 -12.11
CA THR A 321 -1.78 15.09 -10.65
C THR A 321 -1.07 16.22 -9.92
N LEU A 322 0.09 16.67 -10.41
CA LEU A 322 0.82 17.80 -9.83
C LEU A 322 0.05 19.11 -9.97
N VAL A 323 -0.59 19.34 -11.11
CA VAL A 323 -1.49 20.50 -11.33
C VAL A 323 -2.64 20.46 -10.33
N LEU A 324 -3.28 19.30 -10.13
CA LEU A 324 -4.37 19.16 -9.17
C LEU A 324 -3.89 19.48 -7.74
N ILE A 325 -2.76 18.94 -7.31
CA ILE A 325 -2.16 19.22 -6.00
C ILE A 325 -1.86 20.72 -5.86
N ALA A 326 -1.28 21.34 -6.90
CA ALA A 326 -0.95 22.76 -6.90
C ALA A 326 -2.20 23.64 -6.79
N VAL A 327 -3.26 23.33 -7.56
CA VAL A 327 -4.53 24.07 -7.55
C VAL A 327 -5.23 23.93 -6.20
N LEU A 328 -5.31 22.72 -5.64
CA LEU A 328 -5.91 22.49 -4.33
C LEU A 328 -5.14 23.22 -3.22
N SER A 329 -3.81 23.14 -3.23
CA SER A 329 -2.96 23.82 -2.24
C SER A 329 -3.06 25.34 -2.36
N TRP A 330 -3.10 25.87 -3.58
CA TRP A 330 -3.28 27.29 -3.85
C TRP A 330 -4.66 27.78 -3.40
N GLY A 331 -5.72 27.04 -3.73
CA GLY A 331 -7.09 27.35 -3.32
C GLY A 331 -7.23 27.40 -1.81
N ALA A 332 -6.71 26.39 -1.11
CA ALA A 332 -6.69 26.33 0.35
C ALA A 332 -5.95 27.53 0.97
N GLY A 333 -4.76 27.87 0.45
CA GLY A 333 -4.00 29.03 0.91
C GLY A 333 -4.68 30.37 0.63
N ARG A 334 -5.41 30.48 -0.49
CA ARG A 334 -6.19 31.68 -0.83
C ARG A 334 -7.35 31.88 0.14
N ILE A 335 -8.16 30.84 0.39
CA ILE A 335 -9.31 30.88 1.30
C ILE A 335 -8.86 31.29 2.72
N ASN A 336 -7.81 30.64 3.22
CA ASN A 336 -7.27 30.95 4.55
C ASN A 336 -6.74 32.38 4.66
N GLY A 337 -6.13 32.90 3.58
CA GLY A 337 -5.64 34.27 3.53
C GLY A 337 -6.75 35.33 3.51
N THR A 338 -7.90 35.03 2.89
CA THR A 338 -9.06 35.93 2.88
C THR A 338 -9.79 35.95 4.23
N GLU A 339 -9.99 34.79 4.86
CA GLU A 339 -10.65 34.71 6.17
C GLU A 339 -9.80 35.36 7.27
N SER A 340 -8.49 35.07 7.30
CA SER A 340 -7.58 35.68 8.29
C SER A 340 -7.53 37.21 8.22
N ARG A 341 -7.75 37.79 7.03
CA ARG A 341 -7.76 39.24 6.81
C ARG A 341 -9.08 39.86 7.25
N SER A 342 -10.20 39.17 7.04
CA SER A 342 -11.52 39.61 7.52
C SER A 342 -11.54 39.75 9.04
N ASP A 343 -11.00 38.77 9.77
CA ASP A 343 -10.93 38.83 11.24
C ASP A 343 -10.07 40.00 11.74
N SER A 344 -8.93 40.28 11.09
CA SER A 344 -8.09 41.42 11.46
C SER A 344 -8.73 42.78 11.20
N ASP A 345 -9.57 42.89 10.16
CA ASP A 345 -10.28 44.13 9.81
C ASP A 345 -11.50 44.39 10.72
N THR A 346 -12.00 43.37 11.44
CA THR A 346 -13.12 43.50 12.39
C THR A 346 -12.73 43.85 13.82
N LEU A 347 -11.44 43.80 14.18
CA LEU A 347 -10.97 44.24 15.49
C LEU A 347 -10.91 45.78 15.53
N PRO A 348 -11.56 46.46 16.50
CA PRO A 348 -11.49 47.91 16.60
C PRO A 348 -10.05 48.36 16.78
N THR A 349 -9.54 49.17 15.86
CA THR A 349 -8.30 49.91 16.06
C THR A 349 -8.46 50.78 17.31
N PRO A 350 -7.57 50.70 18.32
CA PRO A 350 -7.62 51.62 19.43
C PRO A 350 -7.46 53.03 18.85
N GLY A 351 -8.47 53.87 19.02
CA GLY A 351 -8.43 55.26 18.56
C GLY A 351 -7.21 55.99 19.15
N PRO A 352 -6.70 57.03 18.48
CA PRO A 352 -5.60 57.84 19.01
C PRO A 352 -5.94 58.29 20.43
N LYS A 353 -5.07 58.00 21.40
CA LYS A 353 -5.21 58.52 22.77
C LYS A 353 -5.16 60.04 22.69
N GLU A 354 -6.29 60.70 22.94
CA GLU A 354 -6.31 62.16 23.10
C GLU A 354 -5.38 62.56 24.26
N PRO A 355 -4.50 63.55 24.08
CA PRO A 355 -3.66 64.04 25.16
C PRO A 355 -4.53 64.71 26.21
N VAL A 356 -4.43 64.20 27.44
CA VAL A 356 -5.09 64.77 28.63
C VAL A 356 -4.55 66.19 28.84
N PRO A 357 -5.40 67.23 28.84
CA PRO A 357 -4.94 68.58 29.13
C PRO A 357 -4.65 68.69 30.62
N HIS A 358 -3.38 68.92 30.96
CA HIS A 358 -3.00 69.35 32.30
C HIS A 358 -3.45 70.81 32.50
N GLY A 359 -4.62 70.97 33.09
CA GLY A 359 -5.09 72.25 33.64
C GLY A 359 -4.36 72.59 34.94
N LYS A 360 -3.96 73.86 35.06
CA LYS A 360 -3.22 74.48 36.17
C LYS A 360 -3.95 74.45 37.50
#